data_AF-A0A9X1FUY9-F1
#
_entry.id   AF-A0A9X1FUY9-F1
#
_cell.length_a   1.000
_cell.length_b   1.000
_cell.length_c   1.000
_cell.angle_alpha   90.00
_cell.angle_beta   90.00
_cell.angle_gamma   90.00
#
_symmetry.space_group_name_H-M   'P 1'
#
loop_
_entity.id
_entity.type
_entity.pdbx_description
1 polymer ?
#
loop_
_entity_poly.entity_id
_entity_poly.type
_entity_poly.pdbx_seq_one_letter_code
_entity_poly.pdbx_strand_id
1 'polypeptide(L)'
;MFMYLRYCVFFVALAACGPTAERVTANFQYSNAGSLGTQNAGLFEPGSLFLWNTQTNELSFLDVLDLTPVGGSPAPANITSSNVSAIEISGVPVGSNNDLVRARVGAQAAFTAKSALREDYKNLVTALANYVGEMVAEGTDPDLALRPRDPGFRLVLVRSVIRAEDSELRIGGTDATDPNSVVAVDVGSGVSFNVRAGSSTSCSNPQGSASGTLPACFFNVAIFDPQYVEGNPRMQFNRVVEPADNLADALRSLR
;
A
#
# COMPACT_ATOMS: atom_id res chain seq x y z
N MET A 1 27.82 -52.58 59.50
CA MET A 1 27.19 -53.08 58.26
C MET A 1 25.73 -52.66 58.28
N PHE A 2 25.41 -51.52 57.66
CA PHE A 2 24.13 -51.21 57.02
C PHE A 2 24.35 -49.94 56.19
N MET A 3 24.28 -50.12 54.88
CA MET A 3 24.59 -49.15 53.84
C MET A 3 23.28 -48.47 53.46
N TYR A 4 23.10 -47.19 53.79
CA TYR A 4 21.96 -46.40 53.31
C TYR A 4 22.41 -45.52 52.15
N LEU A 5 22.15 -46.01 50.95
CA LEU A 5 22.33 -45.34 49.67
C LEU A 5 21.17 -44.33 49.50
N ARG A 6 21.41 -43.05 49.77
CA ARG A 6 20.47 -41.97 49.42
C ARG A 6 20.64 -41.63 47.94
N TYR A 7 19.69 -42.05 47.11
CA TYR A 7 19.58 -41.61 45.72
C TYR A 7 19.21 -40.12 45.68
N CYS A 8 20.11 -39.31 45.11
CA CYS A 8 19.78 -38.00 44.59
C CYS A 8 18.85 -38.17 43.39
N VAL A 9 17.55 -37.88 43.56
CA VAL A 9 16.65 -37.67 42.42
C VAL A 9 16.88 -36.25 41.93
N PHE A 10 17.82 -36.09 41.00
CA PHE A 10 17.96 -34.88 40.20
C PHE A 10 16.73 -34.80 39.28
N PHE A 11 15.77 -33.93 39.62
CA PHE A 11 14.76 -33.48 38.67
C PHE A 11 15.48 -32.62 37.61
N VAL A 12 15.82 -33.23 36.49
CA VAL A 12 16.16 -32.49 35.27
C VAL A 12 14.84 -31.89 34.77
N ALA A 13 14.58 -30.65 35.12
CA ALA A 13 13.56 -29.85 34.46
C ALA A 13 14.00 -29.70 33.00
N LEU A 14 13.40 -30.51 32.12
CA LEU A 14 13.38 -30.29 30.68
C LEU A 14 12.70 -28.94 30.45
N ALA A 15 13.50 -27.87 30.40
CA ALA A 15 13.05 -26.62 29.80
C ALA A 15 12.66 -26.94 28.37
N ALA A 16 11.36 -26.98 28.12
CA ALA A 16 10.80 -27.06 26.79
C ALA A 16 11.23 -25.80 26.03
N CYS A 17 12.37 -25.87 25.35
CA CYS A 17 12.59 -25.11 24.13
C CYS A 17 11.56 -25.62 23.12
N GLY A 18 10.32 -25.16 23.23
CA GLY A 18 9.40 -25.21 22.10
C GLY A 18 10.08 -24.51 20.92
N PRO A 19 9.87 -24.98 19.68
CA PRO A 19 10.38 -24.27 18.51
C PRO A 19 9.92 -22.82 18.61
N THR A 20 10.86 -21.89 18.62
CA THR A 20 10.57 -20.47 18.50
C THR A 20 9.73 -20.30 17.24
N ALA A 21 8.45 -20.00 17.41
CA ALA A 21 7.55 -19.80 16.29
C ALA A 21 8.18 -18.77 15.34
N GLU A 22 8.37 -19.22 14.10
CA GLU A 22 9.16 -18.50 13.11
C GLU A 22 8.53 -17.14 12.82
N ARG A 23 9.37 -16.10 12.76
CA ARG A 23 8.93 -14.70 12.70
C ARG A 23 8.93 -14.20 11.26
N VAL A 24 7.75 -13.89 10.75
CA VAL A 24 7.55 -13.22 9.47
C VAL A 24 7.33 -11.73 9.74
N THR A 25 7.98 -10.86 8.96
CA THR A 25 7.69 -9.43 8.97
C THR A 25 6.89 -9.06 7.74
N ALA A 26 5.75 -8.41 7.92
CA ALA A 26 4.85 -7.99 6.85
C ALA A 26 4.84 -6.46 6.75
N ASN A 27 5.16 -5.93 5.57
CA ASN A 27 5.16 -4.51 5.25
C ASN A 27 3.89 -4.16 4.46
N PHE A 28 3.08 -3.30 5.05
CA PHE A 28 1.78 -2.88 4.54
C PHE A 28 1.81 -1.47 3.90
N GLN A 29 2.97 -0.83 3.82
CA GLN A 29 3.12 0.41 3.04
C GLN A 29 2.71 0.18 1.59
N TYR A 30 1.83 1.03 1.06
CA TYR A 30 1.25 0.89 -0.29
C TYR A 30 0.51 -0.43 -0.55
N SER A 31 0.12 -1.15 0.50
CA SER A 31 -0.77 -2.30 0.35
C SER A 31 -2.15 -1.85 -0.14
N ASN A 32 -2.84 -2.71 -0.88
CA ASN A 32 -4.16 -2.39 -1.42
C ASN A 32 -5.25 -2.99 -0.52
N ALA A 33 -6.09 -2.13 0.03
CA ALA A 33 -7.23 -2.49 0.86
C ALA A 33 -8.49 -2.20 0.04
N GLY A 34 -9.06 -3.23 -0.60
CA GLY A 34 -10.00 -3.11 -1.72
C GLY A 34 -11.05 -1.97 -1.68
N SER A 35 -11.73 -1.73 -0.56
CA SER A 35 -12.73 -0.64 -0.47
C SER A 35 -12.12 0.74 -0.15
N LEU A 36 -10.90 0.78 0.37
CA LEU A 36 -10.17 1.99 0.75
C LEU A 36 -9.20 2.48 -0.34
N GLY A 37 -8.64 1.55 -1.14
CA GLY A 37 -7.58 1.81 -2.10
C GLY A 37 -6.20 1.45 -1.54
N THR A 38 -5.17 2.11 -2.06
CA THR A 38 -3.76 1.91 -1.68
C THR A 38 -3.43 2.72 -0.43
N GLN A 39 -2.79 2.11 0.58
CA GLN A 39 -2.32 2.81 1.78
C GLN A 39 -1.29 3.89 1.40
N ASN A 40 -1.49 5.10 1.91
CA ASN A 40 -0.70 6.27 1.51
C ASN A 40 0.54 6.47 2.40
N ALA A 41 1.51 5.56 2.30
CA ALA A 41 2.78 5.70 3.04
C ALA A 41 3.61 6.91 2.60
N GLY A 42 3.43 7.37 1.36
CA GLY A 42 4.19 8.48 0.76
C GLY A 42 3.57 9.86 0.95
N LEU A 43 2.41 9.95 1.61
CA LEU A 43 1.64 11.19 1.77
C LEU A 43 1.37 11.90 0.42
N PHE A 44 1.10 11.11 -0.63
CA PHE A 44 0.79 11.66 -1.94
C PHE A 44 -0.54 12.41 -1.90
N GLU A 45 -0.53 13.63 -2.44
CA GLU A 45 -1.73 14.46 -2.59
C GLU A 45 -2.53 14.03 -3.84
N PRO A 46 -3.84 14.34 -3.87
CA PRO A 46 -4.63 14.25 -5.10
C PRO A 46 -3.93 14.98 -6.25
N GLY A 47 -3.94 14.38 -7.44
CA GLY A 47 -3.27 14.95 -8.60
C GLY A 47 -1.80 14.56 -8.75
N SER A 48 -1.17 13.91 -7.76
CA SER A 48 0.19 13.39 -7.91
C SER A 48 0.29 12.49 -9.15
N LEU A 49 1.15 12.91 -10.07
CA LEU A 49 1.38 12.31 -11.38
C LEU A 49 2.76 11.66 -11.40
N PHE A 50 2.81 10.45 -11.94
CA PHE A 50 4.03 9.68 -12.09
C PHE A 50 4.14 9.11 -13.49
N LEU A 51 5.37 8.98 -13.97
CA LEU A 51 5.71 8.11 -15.09
C LEU A 51 6.09 6.74 -14.54
N TRP A 52 5.45 5.70 -15.03
CA TRP A 52 5.71 4.32 -14.66
C TRP A 52 6.34 3.57 -15.82
N ASN A 53 7.58 3.10 -15.64
CA ASN A 53 8.20 2.12 -16.50
C ASN A 53 7.74 0.72 -16.08
N THR A 54 6.85 0.11 -16.85
CA THR A 54 6.24 -1.20 -16.52
C THR A 54 7.22 -2.36 -16.75
N GLN A 55 8.31 -2.15 -17.50
CA GLN A 55 9.32 -3.17 -17.75
C GLN A 55 10.28 -3.32 -16.58
N THR A 56 10.73 -2.20 -16.00
CA THR A 56 11.60 -2.17 -14.82
C THR A 56 10.81 -2.09 -13.50
N ASN A 57 9.50 -1.84 -13.60
CA ASN A 57 8.61 -1.56 -12.48
C ASN A 57 9.04 -0.35 -11.63
N GLU A 58 9.56 0.69 -12.28
CA GLU A 58 10.04 1.91 -11.63
C GLU A 58 9.05 3.06 -11.85
N LEU A 59 8.71 3.76 -10.76
CA LEU A 59 7.95 5.01 -10.81
C LEU A 59 8.90 6.21 -10.72
N SER A 60 8.57 7.26 -11.45
CA SER A 60 9.21 8.57 -11.34
C SER A 60 8.14 9.63 -11.15
N PHE A 61 8.25 10.41 -10.08
CA PHE A 61 7.35 11.54 -9.85
C PHE A 61 7.55 12.60 -10.94
N LEU A 62 6.45 13.13 -11.46
CA LEU A 62 6.45 14.19 -12.47
C LEU A 62 5.98 15.52 -11.88
N ASP A 63 4.73 15.56 -11.38
CA ASP A 63 4.10 16.79 -10.90
C ASP A 63 2.86 16.50 -10.03
N VAL A 64 2.22 17.53 -9.47
CA VAL A 64 0.89 17.47 -8.86
C VAL A 64 -0.08 18.30 -9.71
N LEU A 65 -1.02 17.61 -10.37
CA LEU A 65 -1.99 18.26 -11.24
C LEU A 65 -3.17 18.86 -10.49
N ASP A 66 -3.64 20.02 -10.95
CA ASP A 66 -4.87 20.62 -10.46
C ASP A 66 -6.10 19.82 -10.91
N LEU A 67 -6.67 19.07 -9.97
CA LEU A 67 -7.89 18.31 -10.19
C LEU A 67 -9.09 19.01 -9.56
N THR A 68 -10.25 18.91 -10.22
CA THR A 68 -11.51 19.43 -9.70
C THR A 68 -12.17 18.35 -8.84
N PRO A 69 -12.54 18.63 -7.59
CA PRO A 69 -13.33 17.70 -6.78
C PRO A 69 -14.65 17.35 -7.45
N VAL A 70 -15.06 16.09 -7.35
CA VAL A 70 -16.45 15.69 -7.57
C VAL A 70 -17.23 16.22 -6.38
N GLY A 71 -18.09 17.21 -6.61
CA GLY A 71 -18.86 17.84 -5.54
C GLY A 71 -19.67 16.83 -4.72
N GLY A 72 -19.93 17.19 -3.46
CA GLY A 72 -20.58 16.34 -2.47
C GLY A 72 -19.58 15.96 -1.38
N SER A 73 -19.81 16.42 -0.15
CA SER A 73 -19.08 15.93 1.02
C SER A 73 -19.93 14.82 1.63
N PRO A 74 -19.66 13.53 1.34
CA PRO A 74 -20.30 12.46 2.09
C PRO A 74 -20.02 12.68 3.58
N ALA A 75 -20.98 12.35 4.44
CA ALA A 75 -20.77 12.45 5.88
C ALA A 75 -19.58 11.55 6.28
N PRO A 76 -18.70 12.02 7.19
CA PRO A 76 -17.62 11.18 7.71
C PRO A 76 -18.17 9.86 8.24
N ALA A 77 -17.53 8.75 7.88
CA ALA A 77 -17.93 7.42 8.31
C ALA A 77 -16.73 6.53 8.55
N ASN A 78 -16.86 5.54 9.43
CA ASN A 78 -15.84 4.51 9.56
C ASN A 78 -15.93 3.59 8.33
N ILE A 79 -14.82 3.43 7.61
CA ILE A 79 -14.74 2.56 6.45
C ILE A 79 -13.72 1.46 6.75
N THR A 80 -14.18 0.21 6.71
CA THR A 80 -13.32 -0.96 6.90
C THR A 80 -13.17 -1.71 5.58
N SER A 81 -11.95 -2.15 5.30
CA SER A 81 -11.64 -3.07 4.20
C SER A 81 -10.83 -4.25 4.73
N SER A 82 -11.29 -5.46 4.44
CA SER A 82 -10.55 -6.70 4.66
C SER A 82 -9.91 -7.20 3.36
N ASN A 83 -9.16 -8.31 3.44
CA ASN A 83 -8.46 -8.93 2.31
C ASN A 83 -7.46 -7.98 1.66
N VAL A 84 -6.47 -7.55 2.45
CA VAL A 84 -5.43 -6.63 1.99
C VAL A 84 -4.46 -7.38 1.06
N SER A 85 -4.20 -6.82 -0.12
CA SER A 85 -3.26 -7.37 -1.09
C SER A 85 -2.02 -6.51 -1.25
N ALA A 86 -1.13 -6.93 -2.17
CA ALA A 86 0.12 -6.24 -2.46
C ALA A 86 0.99 -6.02 -1.21
N ILE A 87 1.12 -7.02 -0.34
CA ILE A 87 1.92 -6.93 0.91
C ILE A 87 3.32 -7.46 0.65
N GLU A 88 4.34 -6.77 1.15
CA GLU A 88 5.72 -7.27 1.12
C GLU A 88 5.97 -8.10 2.39
N ILE A 89 6.59 -9.29 2.25
CA ILE A 89 6.93 -10.15 3.40
C ILE A 89 8.43 -10.46 3.42
N SER A 90 8.99 -10.55 4.62
CA SER A 90 10.39 -10.89 4.85
C SER A 90 10.55 -11.78 6.09
N GLY A 91 11.71 -12.40 6.24
CA GLY A 91 11.97 -13.36 7.33
C GLY A 91 11.18 -14.67 7.19
N VAL A 92 10.68 -14.97 5.99
CA VAL A 92 9.94 -16.21 5.75
C VAL A 92 10.90 -17.41 5.85
N PRO A 93 10.53 -18.45 6.61
CA PRO A 93 11.37 -19.63 6.80
C PRO A 93 11.70 -20.38 5.52
N VAL A 94 12.91 -20.93 5.46
CA VAL A 94 13.38 -21.70 4.30
C VAL A 94 12.46 -22.91 4.07
N GLY A 95 11.96 -23.06 2.85
CA GLY A 95 11.03 -24.13 2.48
C GLY A 95 9.54 -23.76 2.60
N SER A 96 9.22 -22.59 3.15
CA SER A 96 7.85 -22.05 3.13
C SER A 96 7.55 -21.35 1.80
N ASN A 97 6.28 -21.39 1.37
CA ASN A 97 5.84 -20.70 0.17
C ASN A 97 5.51 -19.24 0.49
N ASN A 98 6.39 -18.32 0.07
CA ASN A 98 6.23 -16.88 0.31
C ASN A 98 4.88 -16.34 -0.19
N ASP A 99 4.45 -16.72 -1.39
CA ASP A 99 3.19 -16.21 -1.95
C ASP A 99 1.97 -16.71 -1.16
N LEU A 100 2.03 -17.96 -0.68
CA LEU A 100 1.00 -18.50 0.22
C LEU A 100 0.98 -17.74 1.56
N VAL A 101 2.14 -17.50 2.17
CA VAL A 101 2.24 -16.75 3.43
C VAL A 101 1.70 -15.33 3.24
N ARG A 102 2.11 -14.64 2.17
CA ARG A 102 1.63 -13.31 1.80
C ARG A 102 0.11 -13.30 1.67
N ALA A 103 -0.46 -14.22 0.89
CA ALA A 103 -1.89 -14.32 0.66
C ALA A 103 -2.67 -14.59 1.96
N ARG A 104 -2.15 -15.45 2.83
CA ARG A 104 -2.78 -15.77 4.12
C ARG A 104 -2.75 -14.60 5.10
N VAL A 105 -1.62 -13.90 5.20
CA VAL A 105 -1.51 -12.67 5.99
C VAL A 105 -2.48 -11.62 5.48
N GLY A 106 -2.52 -11.40 4.16
CA GLY A 106 -3.43 -10.45 3.53
C GLY A 106 -4.91 -10.76 3.74
N ALA A 107 -5.30 -12.04 3.64
CA ALA A 107 -6.68 -12.47 3.90
C ALA A 107 -7.13 -12.22 5.35
N GLN A 108 -6.20 -12.25 6.31
CA GLN A 108 -6.48 -11.97 7.72
C GLN A 108 -6.28 -10.50 8.10
N ALA A 109 -5.73 -9.69 7.20
CA ALA A 109 -5.49 -8.28 7.41
C ALA A 109 -6.74 -7.46 7.07
N ALA A 110 -6.96 -6.41 7.86
CA ALA A 110 -8.01 -5.42 7.63
C ALA A 110 -7.54 -4.04 8.04
N PHE A 111 -7.89 -3.04 7.24
CA PHE A 111 -7.74 -1.63 7.57
C PHE A 111 -9.09 -1.04 7.96
N THR A 112 -9.10 -0.19 8.98
CA THR A 112 -10.25 0.66 9.32
C THR A 112 -9.81 2.11 9.33
N ALA A 113 -10.36 2.90 8.42
CA ALA A 113 -10.23 4.35 8.42
C ALA A 113 -11.35 4.96 9.26
N LYS A 114 -11.00 5.69 10.33
CA LYS A 114 -11.96 6.27 11.28
C LYS A 114 -12.36 7.68 10.85
N SER A 115 -13.66 8.00 10.96
CA SER A 115 -14.19 9.31 10.54
C SER A 115 -13.76 9.68 9.11
N ALA A 116 -13.79 8.71 8.21
CA ALA A 116 -13.20 8.83 6.88
C ALA A 116 -14.11 9.61 5.91
N LEU A 117 -13.48 10.43 5.08
CA LEU A 117 -14.04 11.20 4.00
C LEU A 117 -13.42 10.75 2.68
N ARG A 118 -14.25 10.35 1.73
CA ARG A 118 -13.80 10.06 0.36
C ARG A 118 -13.87 11.33 -0.48
N GLU A 119 -12.76 11.67 -1.10
CA GLU A 119 -12.64 12.78 -2.05
C GLU A 119 -12.30 12.20 -3.42
N ASP A 120 -13.29 12.14 -4.31
CA ASP A 120 -13.09 11.76 -5.70
C ASP A 120 -12.87 13.02 -6.55
N TYR A 121 -12.02 12.91 -7.58
CA TYR A 121 -11.72 14.01 -8.49
C TYR A 121 -12.10 13.68 -9.93
N LYS A 122 -12.53 14.69 -10.68
CA LYS A 122 -12.90 14.60 -12.09
C LYS A 122 -11.81 15.21 -12.97
N ASN A 123 -12.15 15.53 -14.23
CA ASN A 123 -11.30 16.22 -15.23
C ASN A 123 -9.88 15.66 -15.44
N LEU A 124 -9.61 14.41 -15.06
CA LEU A 124 -8.27 13.79 -15.12
C LEU A 124 -7.59 13.95 -16.49
N VAL A 125 -8.31 13.64 -17.58
CA VAL A 125 -7.78 13.75 -18.96
C VAL A 125 -7.53 15.21 -19.34
N THR A 126 -8.39 16.13 -18.92
CA THR A 126 -8.19 17.56 -19.16
C THR A 126 -6.96 18.08 -18.41
N ALA A 127 -6.75 17.66 -17.17
CA ALA A 127 -5.58 18.04 -16.39
C ALA A 127 -4.28 17.53 -17.05
N LEU A 128 -4.26 16.28 -17.52
CA LEU A 128 -3.14 15.73 -18.29
C LEU A 128 -2.88 16.49 -19.60
N ALA A 129 -3.95 16.88 -20.31
CA ALA A 129 -3.82 17.66 -21.54
C ALA A 129 -3.27 19.07 -21.27
N ASN A 130 -3.68 19.71 -20.16
CA ASN A 130 -3.14 21.00 -19.74
C ASN A 130 -1.66 20.88 -19.39
N TYR A 131 -1.28 19.86 -18.62
CA TYR A 131 0.12 19.58 -18.28
C TYR A 131 1.00 19.43 -19.52
N VAL A 132 0.55 18.71 -20.55
CA VAL A 132 1.27 18.65 -21.84
C VAL A 132 1.34 20.00 -22.54
N GLY A 133 0.25 20.77 -22.52
CA GLY A 133 0.24 22.13 -23.07
C GLY A 133 1.25 23.05 -22.40
N GLU A 134 1.37 22.98 -21.08
CA GLU A 134 2.32 23.74 -20.26
C GLU A 134 3.76 23.32 -20.56
N MET A 135 4.07 22.02 -20.60
CA MET A 135 5.38 21.53 -21.01
C MET A 135 5.82 22.11 -22.36
N VAL A 136 4.92 22.09 -23.36
CA VAL A 136 5.22 22.64 -24.70
C VAL A 136 5.43 24.16 -24.64
N ALA A 137 4.61 24.88 -23.87
CA ALA A 137 4.76 26.32 -23.69
C ALA A 137 6.09 26.71 -23.03
N GLU A 138 6.60 25.84 -22.15
CA GLU A 138 7.88 25.98 -21.47
C GLU A 138 9.08 25.48 -22.31
N GLY A 139 8.83 24.89 -23.48
CA GLY A 139 9.87 24.37 -24.37
C GLY A 139 10.37 22.96 -24.03
N THR A 140 9.67 22.25 -23.13
CA THR A 140 9.92 20.84 -22.82
C THR A 140 9.23 19.95 -23.85
N ASP A 141 9.94 18.95 -24.38
CA ASP A 141 9.39 17.98 -25.34
C ASP A 141 8.60 16.87 -24.62
N PRO A 142 7.26 16.80 -24.80
CA PRO A 142 6.44 15.75 -24.19
C PRO A 142 6.79 14.34 -24.67
N ASP A 143 7.35 14.17 -25.87
CA ASP A 143 7.72 12.85 -26.41
C ASP A 143 8.87 12.24 -25.61
N LEU A 144 9.83 13.08 -25.20
CA LEU A 144 10.96 12.66 -24.37
C LEU A 144 10.54 12.44 -22.92
N ALA A 145 9.70 13.33 -22.38
CA ALA A 145 9.29 13.29 -20.99
C ALA A 145 8.28 12.17 -20.68
N LEU A 146 7.27 11.97 -21.54
CA LEU A 146 6.15 11.06 -21.27
C LEU A 146 6.21 9.74 -22.04
N ARG A 147 7.15 9.62 -22.98
CA ARG A 147 7.39 8.39 -23.76
C ARG A 147 6.12 7.81 -24.42
N PRO A 148 5.27 8.63 -25.06
CA PRO A 148 3.93 8.24 -25.55
C PRO A 148 3.91 7.24 -26.70
N ARG A 149 5.08 6.82 -27.21
CA ARG A 149 5.20 5.80 -28.28
C ARG A 149 5.80 4.50 -27.76
N ASP A 150 6.10 4.44 -26.47
CA ASP A 150 6.72 3.30 -25.84
C ASP A 150 5.68 2.57 -24.97
N PRO A 151 5.24 1.35 -25.37
CA PRO A 151 4.24 0.61 -24.63
C PRO A 151 4.71 0.15 -23.24
N GLY A 152 6.01 0.33 -22.93
CA GLY A 152 6.57 0.10 -21.59
C GLY A 152 6.32 1.25 -20.61
N PHE A 153 5.72 2.37 -21.04
CA PHE A 153 5.50 3.53 -20.17
C PHE A 153 4.01 3.83 -19.98
N ARG A 154 3.63 4.18 -18.75
CA ARG A 154 2.28 4.58 -18.38
C ARG A 154 2.32 5.81 -17.47
N LEU A 155 1.25 6.60 -17.49
CA LEU A 155 1.06 7.66 -16.51
C LEU A 155 0.19 7.14 -15.37
N VAL A 156 0.62 7.32 -14.13
CA VAL A 156 -0.14 6.98 -12.94
C VAL A 156 -0.54 8.28 -12.26
N LEU A 157 -1.85 8.49 -12.11
CA LEU A 157 -2.40 9.71 -11.53
C LEU A 157 -3.25 9.37 -10.31
N VAL A 158 -2.94 9.97 -9.16
CA VAL A 158 -3.78 9.88 -7.96
C VAL A 158 -5.10 10.61 -8.23
N ARG A 159 -6.20 9.85 -8.32
CA ARG A 159 -7.53 10.35 -8.74
C ARG A 159 -8.52 10.51 -7.62
N SER A 160 -8.26 9.88 -6.47
CA SER A 160 -9.07 10.04 -5.27
C SER A 160 -8.28 9.69 -4.04
N VAL A 161 -8.70 10.27 -2.92
CA VAL A 161 -8.12 10.01 -1.61
C VAL A 161 -9.22 9.69 -0.60
N ILE A 162 -8.85 8.94 0.43
CA ILE A 162 -9.62 8.80 1.64
C ILE A 162 -8.86 9.49 2.74
N ARG A 163 -9.43 10.59 3.22
CA ARG A 163 -8.91 11.30 4.38
C ARG A 163 -9.58 10.79 5.64
N ALA A 164 -8.83 10.56 6.71
CA ALA A 164 -9.39 10.02 7.95
C ALA A 164 -8.67 10.61 9.17
N GLU A 165 -9.33 10.59 10.33
CA GLU A 165 -8.70 11.06 11.58
C GLU A 165 -7.58 10.12 12.03
N ASP A 166 -7.80 8.83 11.79
CA ASP A 166 -6.94 7.73 12.19
C ASP A 166 -7.16 6.52 11.26
N SER A 167 -6.16 5.64 11.14
CA SER A 167 -6.30 4.35 10.49
C SER A 167 -5.72 3.23 11.35
N GLU A 168 -6.52 2.21 11.59
CA GLU A 168 -6.13 1.02 12.33
C GLU A 168 -5.86 -0.14 11.37
N LEU A 169 -4.72 -0.81 11.55
CA LEU A 169 -4.43 -2.09 10.89
C LEU A 169 -4.69 -3.22 11.89
N ARG A 170 -5.49 -4.21 11.50
CA ARG A 170 -5.66 -5.45 12.26
C ARG A 170 -5.20 -6.65 11.44
N ILE A 171 -4.55 -7.61 12.08
CA ILE A 171 -4.19 -8.90 11.50
C ILE A 171 -4.77 -9.98 12.41
N GLY A 172 -5.53 -10.93 11.88
CA GLY A 172 -6.13 -12.00 12.68
C GLY A 172 -7.01 -11.48 13.83
N GLY A 173 -7.62 -10.31 13.65
CA GLY A 173 -8.41 -9.64 14.68
C GLY A 173 -7.61 -8.92 15.77
N THR A 174 -6.27 -8.89 15.72
CA THR A 174 -5.42 -8.15 16.66
C THR A 174 -4.96 -6.83 16.05
N ASP A 175 -4.96 -5.74 16.82
CA ASP A 175 -4.41 -4.45 16.39
C ASP A 175 -2.89 -4.58 16.15
N ALA A 176 -2.48 -4.29 14.92
CA ALA A 176 -1.11 -4.39 14.42
C ALA A 176 -0.59 -3.01 13.96
N THR A 177 -1.17 -1.93 14.48
CA THR A 177 -0.72 -0.55 14.19
C THR A 177 0.66 -0.27 14.80
N ASP A 178 0.99 -0.88 15.95
CA ASP A 178 2.35 -0.89 16.50
C ASP A 178 3.23 -1.87 15.69
N PRO A 179 4.34 -1.39 15.10
CA PRO A 179 5.26 -2.28 14.39
C PRO A 179 5.93 -3.32 15.28
N ASN A 180 5.78 -3.28 16.61
CA ASN A 180 6.25 -4.31 17.54
C ASN A 180 5.21 -5.38 17.88
N SER A 181 3.96 -5.20 17.47
CA SER A 181 2.92 -6.21 17.65
C SER A 181 3.25 -7.48 16.87
N VAL A 182 3.16 -8.63 17.54
CA VAL A 182 3.34 -9.96 16.94
C VAL A 182 2.01 -10.70 17.01
N VAL A 183 1.54 -11.18 15.87
CA VAL A 183 0.25 -11.85 15.70
C VAL A 183 0.48 -13.26 15.15
N ALA A 184 -0.11 -14.26 15.78
CA ALA A 184 -0.11 -15.62 15.24
C ALA A 184 -1.09 -15.70 14.06
N VAL A 185 -0.58 -16.08 12.88
CA VAL A 185 -1.36 -16.28 11.66
C VAL A 185 -1.24 -17.74 11.24
N ASP A 186 -2.37 -18.45 11.21
CA ASP A 186 -2.47 -19.79 10.65
C ASP A 186 -2.46 -19.73 9.11
N VAL A 187 -1.51 -20.43 8.49
CA VAL A 187 -1.39 -20.51 7.03
C VAL A 187 -1.99 -21.79 6.44
N GLY A 188 -2.49 -22.70 7.29
CA GLY A 188 -3.05 -24.00 6.95
C GLY A 188 -2.10 -25.16 7.25
N SER A 189 -2.63 -26.38 7.20
CA SER A 189 -1.89 -27.64 7.44
C SER A 189 -1.17 -27.72 8.80
N GLY A 190 -1.68 -27.01 9.81
CA GLY A 190 -1.09 -26.97 11.16
C GLY A 190 0.15 -26.09 11.29
N VAL A 191 0.44 -25.25 10.30
CA VAL A 191 1.57 -24.31 10.32
C VAL A 191 1.06 -22.91 10.68
N SER A 192 1.65 -22.31 11.71
CA SER A 192 1.35 -20.94 12.14
C SER A 192 2.63 -20.13 12.21
N PHE A 193 2.58 -18.89 11.75
CA PHE A 193 3.69 -17.94 11.83
C PHE A 193 3.37 -16.81 12.80
N ASN A 194 4.41 -16.32 13.45
CA ASN A 194 4.34 -15.07 14.18
C ASN A 194 4.62 -13.92 13.22
N VAL A 195 3.58 -13.17 12.88
CA VAL A 195 3.63 -12.06 11.93
C VAL A 195 3.77 -10.75 12.69
N ARG A 196 4.79 -9.99 12.34
CA ARG A 196 5.04 -8.63 12.85
C ARG A 196 4.76 -7.63 11.75
N ALA A 197 4.02 -6.56 12.05
CA ALA A 197 3.90 -5.43 11.13
C ALA A 197 5.25 -4.70 11.06
N GLY A 198 5.88 -4.62 9.88
CA GLY A 198 7.22 -4.06 9.72
C GLY A 198 7.28 -2.53 9.65
N SER A 199 6.13 -1.87 9.49
CA SER A 199 6.01 -0.43 9.25
C SER A 199 4.75 0.10 9.94
N SER A 200 4.81 1.28 10.56
CA SER A 200 3.60 1.95 11.03
C SER A 200 2.74 2.35 9.84
N THR A 201 1.57 1.74 9.68
CA THR A 201 0.61 2.08 8.63
C THR A 201 -0.45 3.08 9.07
N SER A 202 -0.29 3.66 10.25
CA SER A 202 -1.18 4.70 10.76
C SER A 202 -1.05 5.98 9.92
N CYS A 203 -2.16 6.45 9.38
CA CYS A 203 -2.37 7.88 9.28
C CYS A 203 -2.97 8.34 10.62
N SER A 204 -2.50 9.45 11.17
CA SER A 204 -3.16 10.09 12.29
C SER A 204 -3.00 11.59 12.14
N ASN A 205 -4.01 12.35 12.56
CA ASN A 205 -3.88 13.80 12.60
C ASN A 205 -2.86 14.18 13.69
N PRO A 206 -1.75 14.87 13.36
CA PRO A 206 -0.78 15.27 14.38
C PRO A 206 -1.45 16.10 15.48
N GLN A 207 -1.09 15.84 16.75
CA GLN A 207 -1.55 16.66 17.87
C GLN A 207 -1.14 18.13 17.64
N GLY A 208 -2.13 19.03 17.62
CA GLY A 208 -1.92 20.48 17.42
C GLY A 208 -2.22 21.00 16.01
N SER A 209 -2.58 20.13 15.07
CA SER A 209 -3.10 20.56 13.77
C SER A 209 -4.43 21.29 13.93
N ALA A 210 -4.52 22.52 13.42
CA ALA A 210 -5.78 23.26 13.39
C ALA A 210 -6.82 22.43 12.61
N SER A 211 -8.00 22.23 13.21
CA SER A 211 -9.11 21.48 12.64
C SER A 211 -9.43 21.98 11.23
N GLY A 212 -9.08 21.22 10.21
CA GLY A 212 -9.38 21.64 8.84
C GLY A 212 -9.07 20.60 7.78
N THR A 213 -7.95 19.90 7.87
CA THR A 213 -7.54 18.98 6.80
C THR A 213 -7.12 17.64 7.38
N LEU A 214 -8.00 16.65 7.26
CA LEU A 214 -7.70 15.26 7.61
C LEU A 214 -6.56 14.75 6.70
N PRO A 215 -5.61 13.94 7.22
CA PRO A 215 -4.55 13.36 6.40
C PRO A 215 -5.13 12.39 5.36
N ALA A 216 -4.56 12.38 4.15
CA ALA A 216 -4.90 11.40 3.11
C ALA A 216 -4.28 10.05 3.45
N CYS A 217 -5.08 9.14 4.00
CA CYS A 217 -4.66 7.83 4.50
C CYS A 217 -4.56 6.76 3.42
N PHE A 218 -5.44 6.85 2.43
CA PHE A 218 -5.49 5.95 1.29
C PHE A 218 -5.71 6.75 0.01
N PHE A 219 -5.30 6.19 -1.12
CA PHE A 219 -5.54 6.79 -2.41
C PHE A 219 -5.91 5.74 -3.45
N ASN A 220 -6.57 6.19 -4.51
CA ASN A 220 -6.78 5.39 -5.71
C ASN A 220 -6.14 6.10 -6.90
N VAL A 221 -5.64 5.30 -7.84
CA VAL A 221 -5.04 5.83 -9.07
C VAL A 221 -5.95 5.60 -10.28
N ALA A 222 -5.74 6.42 -11.31
CA ALA A 222 -6.01 6.05 -12.68
C ALA A 222 -4.67 5.88 -13.40
N ILE A 223 -4.60 4.86 -14.24
CA ILE A 223 -3.44 4.58 -15.07
C ILE A 223 -3.84 4.91 -16.51
N PHE A 224 -2.98 5.65 -17.21
CA PHE A 224 -3.21 6.10 -18.57
C PHE A 224 -2.07 5.66 -19.47
N ASP A 225 -2.44 5.29 -20.69
CA ASP A 225 -1.53 5.10 -21.81
C ASP A 225 -1.48 6.42 -22.60
N PRO A 226 -0.37 7.17 -22.53
CA PRO A 226 -0.17 8.34 -23.36
C PRO A 226 0.15 7.89 -24.78
N GLN A 227 -0.59 8.35 -25.79
CA GLN A 227 -0.33 7.97 -27.19
C GLN A 227 -0.75 9.02 -28.22
N TYR A 228 -0.15 8.96 -29.41
CA TYR A 228 -0.62 9.68 -30.58
C TYR A 228 -1.46 8.75 -31.46
N VAL A 229 -2.70 9.15 -31.72
CA VAL A 229 -3.58 8.42 -32.64
C VAL A 229 -3.36 8.97 -34.05
N GLU A 230 -3.32 8.10 -35.05
CA GLU A 230 -3.16 8.47 -36.44
C GLU A 230 -4.17 9.56 -36.85
N GLY A 231 -3.68 10.62 -37.51
CA GLY A 231 -4.49 11.76 -37.92
C GLY A 231 -4.84 12.76 -36.81
N ASN A 232 -4.43 12.52 -35.55
CA ASN A 232 -4.62 13.46 -34.45
C ASN A 232 -3.27 14.00 -33.95
N PRO A 233 -2.98 15.30 -34.12
CA PRO A 233 -1.72 15.89 -33.66
C PRO A 233 -1.62 16.03 -32.14
N ARG A 234 -2.71 15.78 -31.40
CA ARG A 234 -2.74 15.89 -29.93
C ARG A 234 -2.59 14.52 -29.27
N MET A 235 -1.71 14.45 -28.28
CA MET A 235 -1.58 13.30 -27.38
C MET A 235 -2.93 12.97 -26.74
N GLN A 236 -3.25 11.69 -26.69
CA GLN A 236 -4.44 11.12 -26.06
C GLN A 236 -4.03 10.33 -24.81
N PHE A 237 -4.93 10.25 -23.84
CA PHE A 237 -4.70 9.55 -22.57
C PHE A 237 -5.78 8.50 -22.36
N ASN A 238 -5.48 7.27 -22.76
CA ASN A 238 -6.44 6.18 -22.65
C ASN A 238 -6.29 5.48 -21.31
N ARG A 239 -7.39 5.34 -20.58
CA ARG A 239 -7.36 4.67 -19.29
C ARG A 239 -7.13 3.17 -19.48
N VAL A 240 -6.20 2.60 -18.72
CA VAL A 240 -5.90 1.16 -18.69
C VAL A 240 -6.19 0.57 -17.31
N VAL A 241 -6.39 -0.75 -17.28
CA VAL A 241 -6.56 -1.53 -16.05
C VAL A 241 -5.32 -2.42 -15.92
N GLU A 242 -4.42 -2.05 -15.03
CA GLU A 242 -3.25 -2.87 -14.65
C GLU A 242 -3.43 -3.36 -13.21
N PRO A 243 -2.93 -4.55 -12.85
CA PRO A 243 -3.09 -5.09 -11.51
C PRO A 243 -2.31 -4.29 -10.48
N ALA A 244 -2.91 -4.11 -9.30
CA ALA A 244 -2.38 -3.27 -8.22
C ALA A 244 -1.06 -3.77 -7.61
N ASP A 245 -0.74 -5.05 -7.75
CA ASP A 245 0.44 -5.65 -7.10
C ASP A 245 1.75 -5.10 -7.66
N ASN A 246 1.88 -4.94 -8.98
CA ASN A 246 3.09 -4.36 -9.58
C ASN A 246 3.25 -2.88 -9.18
N LEU A 247 2.13 -2.14 -9.15
CA LEU A 247 2.16 -0.73 -8.80
C LEU A 247 2.56 -0.50 -7.34
N ALA A 248 2.11 -1.34 -6.42
CA ALA A 248 2.51 -1.24 -5.02
C ALA A 248 4.02 -1.40 -4.85
N ASP A 249 4.63 -2.36 -5.54
CA ASP A 249 6.07 -2.56 -5.52
C ASP A 249 6.83 -1.38 -6.14
N ALA A 250 6.31 -0.80 -7.23
CA ALA A 250 6.88 0.42 -7.81
C ALA A 250 6.77 1.61 -6.83
N LEU A 251 5.66 1.77 -6.12
CA LEU A 251 5.48 2.87 -5.16
C LEU A 251 6.47 2.75 -3.99
N ARG A 252 6.81 1.52 -3.60
CA ARG A 252 7.85 1.25 -2.60
C ARG A 252 9.25 1.62 -3.06
N SER A 253 9.51 1.73 -4.36
CA SER A 253 10.84 2.16 -4.84
C SER A 253 11.05 3.67 -4.71
N LEU A 254 10.00 4.45 -4.44
CA LEU A 254 10.06 5.91 -4.24
C LEU A 254 10.50 6.32 -2.82
N ARG A 255 10.86 5.35 -1.97
CA ARG A 255 11.32 5.55 -0.59
C ARG A 255 12.68 6.23 -0.51
#